data_AF-M0N5L4-F1
#
_entry.id   AF-M0N5L4-F1
#
_cell.length_a   1.000
_cell.length_b   1.000
_cell.length_c   1.000
_cell.angle_alpha   90.00
_cell.angle_beta   90.00
_cell.angle_gamma   90.00
#
_symmetry.space_group_name_H-M   'P 1'
#
loop_
_entity.id
_entity.type
_entity.pdbx_description
1 polymer ?
#
loop_
_entity_poly.entity_id
_entity_poly.type
_entity_poly.pdbx_seq_one_letter_code
_entity_poly.pdbx_strand_id
1 'polypeptide(L)'
;MSDTEEGAATPAPATDLLAASPATAYFWGRVAGDGDLSRNSVTVRAGDDTAADALAAVAGANRTDHRVAARESAHDASIVRYEDEYELQVIGAPAERASAALGLPIDGQAGGYRFDAFADHRAPLVRGLLEACGTVCFRESAGRVGISFVHDDERLLETVRSLLDAADPHVPTDDLAKSSSGGYWFGLADDADVAGFAQWVYAGSDVSGLYSENRRRKLRRSVERATGGDVGELSG
;
A
#
# COMPACT_ATOMS: atom_id res chain seq x y z
N MET A 1 -36.86 -2.16 1.38
CA MET A 1 -36.26 -0.87 1.01
C MET A 1 -34.85 -1.21 0.59
N SER A 2 -34.55 -1.02 -0.68
CA SER A 2 -33.27 -1.42 -1.26
C SER A 2 -32.17 -0.52 -0.73
N ASP A 3 -31.28 -1.07 0.08
CA ASP A 3 -29.96 -0.49 0.29
C ASP A 3 -29.29 -0.44 -1.07
N THR A 4 -29.17 0.78 -1.61
CA THR A 4 -28.26 1.02 -2.71
C THR A 4 -26.87 0.87 -2.11
N GLU A 5 -26.21 -0.25 -2.41
CA GLU A 5 -24.76 -0.34 -2.30
C GLU A 5 -24.21 0.83 -3.10
N GLU A 6 -23.89 1.93 -2.43
CA GLU A 6 -23.08 3.01 -2.99
C GLU A 6 -21.73 2.38 -3.31
N GLY A 7 -21.61 1.90 -4.55
CA GLY A 7 -20.37 1.30 -5.04
C GLY A 7 -19.22 2.29 -4.81
N ALA A 8 -18.12 1.77 -4.28
CA ALA A 8 -16.91 2.56 -4.05
C ALA A 8 -16.60 3.44 -5.27
N ALA A 9 -16.37 4.73 -5.05
CA ALA A 9 -16.17 5.69 -6.13
C ALA A 9 -14.99 5.24 -7.00
N THR A 10 -15.20 4.96 -8.29
CA THR A 10 -14.07 4.62 -9.18
C THR A 10 -13.28 5.89 -9.51
N PRO A 11 -11.94 5.91 -9.33
CA PRO A 11 -11.14 7.10 -9.63
C PRO A 11 -11.14 7.41 -11.13
N ALA A 12 -10.97 8.69 -11.47
CA ALA A 12 -10.77 9.10 -12.86
C ALA A 12 -9.36 8.68 -13.35
N PRO A 13 -9.21 8.38 -14.65
CA PRO A 13 -7.91 8.07 -15.22
C PRO A 13 -6.95 9.26 -15.12
N ALA A 14 -5.69 8.97 -14.78
CA ALA A 14 -4.65 9.99 -14.74
C ALA A 14 -4.34 10.47 -16.16
N THR A 15 -4.33 11.78 -16.36
CA THR A 15 -3.91 12.37 -17.65
C THR A 15 -2.42 12.15 -17.90
N ASP A 16 -1.61 12.13 -16.83
CA ASP A 16 -0.21 11.73 -16.85
C ASP A 16 0.11 10.97 -15.56
N LEU A 17 0.63 9.75 -15.67
CA LEU A 17 1.00 8.93 -14.53
C LEU A 17 2.13 9.54 -13.69
N LEU A 18 2.89 10.50 -14.22
CA LEU A 18 3.95 11.18 -13.47
C LEU A 18 3.51 12.52 -12.86
N ALA A 19 2.29 12.98 -13.13
CA ALA A 19 1.77 14.16 -12.47
C ALA A 19 1.66 13.90 -10.96
N ALA A 20 2.00 14.89 -10.13
CA ALA A 20 1.76 14.79 -8.69
C ALA A 20 0.25 14.92 -8.43
N SER A 21 -0.39 13.82 -8.06
CA SER A 21 -1.80 13.76 -7.67
C SER A 21 -2.02 12.65 -6.64
N PRO A 22 -3.13 12.64 -5.88
CA PRO A 22 -3.44 11.52 -4.99
C PRO A 22 -3.49 10.17 -5.71
N ALA A 23 -4.06 10.15 -6.92
CA ALA A 23 -4.21 8.94 -7.74
C ALA A 23 -2.86 8.34 -8.14
N THR A 24 -1.96 9.16 -8.68
CA THR A 24 -0.62 8.73 -9.11
C THR A 24 0.29 8.43 -7.92
N ALA A 25 0.17 9.16 -6.81
CA ALA A 25 0.88 8.86 -5.57
C ALA A 25 0.50 7.46 -5.04
N TYR A 26 -0.80 7.16 -4.95
CA TYR A 26 -1.29 5.83 -4.58
C TYR A 26 -0.78 4.75 -5.55
N PHE A 27 -0.93 4.97 -6.87
CA PHE A 27 -0.47 4.04 -7.90
C PHE A 27 1.02 3.72 -7.76
N TRP A 28 1.90 4.72 -7.63
CA TRP A 28 3.34 4.47 -7.53
C TRP A 28 3.76 3.90 -6.18
N GLY A 29 3.03 4.18 -5.10
CA GLY A 29 3.23 3.49 -3.82
C GLY A 29 2.93 1.99 -3.93
N ARG A 30 1.85 1.63 -4.65
CA ARG A 30 1.51 0.23 -4.94
C ARG A 30 2.59 -0.45 -5.78
N VAL A 31 3.01 0.20 -6.86
CA VAL A 31 4.05 -0.31 -7.76
C VAL A 31 5.38 -0.48 -7.04
N ALA A 32 5.77 0.47 -6.19
CA ALA A 32 7.06 0.40 -5.51
C ALA A 32 7.11 -0.71 -4.46
N GLY A 33 5.99 -1.02 -3.80
CA GLY A 33 5.95 -2.03 -2.75
C GLY A 33 5.77 -3.47 -3.22
N ASP A 34 5.10 -3.71 -4.35
CA ASP A 34 4.78 -5.07 -4.84
C ASP A 34 4.62 -5.16 -6.38
N GLY A 35 5.14 -4.16 -7.10
CA GLY A 35 5.13 -4.11 -8.55
C GLY A 35 6.48 -4.49 -9.17
N ASP A 36 6.51 -4.47 -10.49
CA ASP A 36 7.72 -4.68 -11.29
C ASP A 36 7.72 -3.72 -12.49
N LEU A 37 8.89 -3.18 -12.82
CA LEU A 37 9.07 -2.36 -14.02
C LEU A 37 10.05 -3.06 -14.95
N SER A 38 9.57 -3.29 -16.18
CA SER A 38 10.42 -3.59 -17.31
C SER A 38 10.48 -2.40 -18.26
N ARG A 39 11.42 -2.40 -19.21
CA ARG A 39 11.47 -1.36 -20.27
C ARG A 39 10.13 -1.06 -20.95
N ASN A 40 9.26 -2.07 -21.07
CA ASN A 40 8.04 -1.97 -21.87
C ASN A 40 6.75 -2.05 -21.03
N SER A 41 6.86 -2.27 -19.72
CA SER A 41 5.68 -2.49 -18.89
C SER A 41 5.89 -2.06 -17.44
N VAL A 42 4.79 -1.62 -16.84
CA VAL A 42 4.66 -1.52 -15.39
C VAL A 42 3.66 -2.58 -14.96
N THR A 43 4.05 -3.46 -14.04
CA THR A 43 3.20 -4.47 -13.44
C THR A 43 2.89 -4.05 -12.00
N VAL A 44 1.63 -4.12 -11.60
CA VAL A 44 1.20 -3.88 -10.22
C VAL A 44 0.19 -4.95 -9.80
N ARG A 45 0.31 -5.41 -8.56
CA ARG A 45 -0.56 -6.42 -7.97
C ARG A 45 -1.62 -5.78 -7.08
N ALA A 46 -2.74 -6.45 -6.87
CA ALA A 46 -3.76 -6.08 -5.89
C ALA A 46 -4.39 -7.32 -5.25
N GLY A 47 -4.71 -7.22 -3.96
CA GLY A 47 -5.29 -8.32 -3.17
C GLY A 47 -6.83 -8.34 -3.10
N ASP A 48 -7.49 -7.40 -3.77
CA ASP A 48 -8.94 -7.33 -3.93
C ASP A 48 -9.34 -6.52 -5.16
N ASP A 49 -10.61 -6.67 -5.55
CA ASP A 49 -11.21 -6.00 -6.70
C ASP A 49 -11.19 -4.48 -6.60
N THR A 50 -11.42 -3.92 -5.40
CA THR A 50 -11.47 -2.47 -5.20
C THR A 50 -10.13 -1.83 -5.54
N ALA A 51 -9.03 -2.37 -5.02
CA ALA A 51 -7.70 -1.89 -5.37
C ALA A 51 -7.35 -2.16 -6.83
N ALA A 52 -7.74 -3.31 -7.38
CA ALA A 52 -7.49 -3.65 -8.78
C ALA A 52 -8.20 -2.67 -9.74
N ASP A 53 -9.47 -2.35 -9.49
CA ASP A 53 -10.24 -1.39 -10.27
C ASP A 53 -9.69 0.03 -10.13
N ALA A 54 -9.33 0.43 -8.92
CA ALA A 54 -8.73 1.73 -8.69
C ALA A 54 -7.42 1.89 -9.48
N LEU A 55 -6.54 0.89 -9.45
CA LEU A 55 -5.27 0.89 -10.19
C LEU A 55 -5.48 0.88 -11.70
N ALA A 56 -6.41 0.05 -12.20
CA ALA A 56 -6.76 -0.04 -13.61
C ALA A 56 -7.31 1.30 -14.12
N ALA A 57 -8.24 1.89 -13.38
CA ALA A 57 -8.83 3.17 -13.70
C ALA A 57 -7.79 4.28 -13.73
N VAL A 58 -6.94 4.42 -12.70
CA VAL A 58 -5.86 5.43 -12.66
C VAL A 58 -4.90 5.28 -13.85
N ALA A 59 -4.52 4.04 -14.19
CA ALA A 59 -3.65 3.77 -15.32
C ALA A 59 -4.31 3.93 -16.70
N GLY A 60 -5.64 4.07 -16.75
CA GLY A 60 -6.39 3.99 -18.02
C GLY A 60 -6.21 2.64 -18.72
N ALA A 61 -5.97 1.58 -17.95
CA ALA A 61 -5.65 0.24 -18.44
C ALA A 61 -6.75 -0.76 -18.08
N ASN A 62 -6.83 -1.85 -18.83
CA ASN A 62 -7.69 -2.99 -18.48
C ASN A 62 -6.91 -4.00 -17.64
N ARG A 63 -7.59 -4.67 -16.71
CA ARG A 63 -7.02 -5.79 -15.95
C ARG A 63 -6.53 -6.87 -16.91
N THR A 64 -5.34 -7.41 -16.65
CA THR A 64 -4.69 -8.40 -17.55
C THR A 64 -4.85 -9.83 -17.06
N ASP A 65 -4.86 -10.06 -15.75
CA ASP A 65 -4.99 -11.41 -15.19
C ASP A 65 -5.55 -11.40 -13.76
N HIS A 66 -6.28 -12.46 -13.39
CA HIS A 66 -6.76 -12.73 -12.03
C HIS A 66 -6.40 -14.17 -11.68
N ARG A 67 -5.70 -14.35 -10.57
CA ARG A 67 -5.28 -15.66 -10.07
C ARG A 67 -5.55 -15.74 -8.57
N VAL A 68 -5.87 -16.93 -8.10
CA VAL A 68 -5.95 -17.20 -6.66
C VAL A 68 -4.60 -17.75 -6.22
N ALA A 69 -3.83 -16.96 -5.46
CA ALA A 69 -2.52 -17.34 -4.96
C ALA A 69 -2.63 -18.05 -3.61
N ALA A 70 -1.96 -19.19 -3.48
CA ALA A 70 -1.81 -19.87 -2.20
C ALA A 70 -0.57 -19.30 -1.48
N ARG A 71 -0.75 -18.71 -0.31
CA ARG A 71 0.35 -18.27 0.57
C ARG A 71 0.32 -19.05 1.87
N GLU A 72 1.46 -19.61 2.23
CA GLU A 72 1.67 -20.19 3.56
C GLU A 72 1.65 -19.06 4.60
N SER A 73 0.93 -19.27 5.70
CA SER A 73 0.88 -18.31 6.80
C SER A 73 2.27 -18.14 7.38
N ALA A 74 2.74 -16.89 7.49
CA ALA A 74 4.04 -16.55 8.06
C ALA A 74 4.22 -17.03 9.53
N HIS A 75 3.12 -17.34 10.22
CA HIS A 75 3.14 -17.85 11.60
C HIS A 75 2.99 -19.38 11.70
N ASP A 76 2.52 -20.03 10.64
CA ASP A 76 2.28 -21.47 10.60
C ASP A 76 2.21 -21.96 9.15
N ALA A 77 3.31 -22.54 8.67
CA ALA A 77 3.42 -23.03 7.28
C ALA A 77 2.46 -24.19 6.97
N SER A 78 1.79 -24.78 7.97
CA SER A 78 0.72 -25.77 7.74
C SER A 78 -0.62 -25.15 7.33
N ILE A 79 -0.77 -23.83 7.49
CA ILE A 79 -1.95 -23.07 7.10
C ILE A 79 -1.69 -22.40 5.75
N VAL A 80 -2.32 -22.93 4.70
CA VAL A 80 -2.34 -22.31 3.38
C VAL A 80 -3.54 -21.38 3.29
N ARG A 81 -3.29 -20.08 3.05
CA ARG A 81 -4.33 -19.09 2.74
C ARG A 81 -4.41 -18.92 1.24
N TYR A 82 -5.62 -18.89 0.73
CA TYR A 82 -5.90 -18.51 -0.65
C TYR A 82 -6.26 -17.04 -0.65
N GLU A 83 -5.48 -16.23 -1.34
CA GLU A 83 -5.70 -14.80 -1.51
C GLU A 83 -5.93 -14.53 -3.00
N ASP A 84 -6.95 -13.74 -3.31
CA ASP A 84 -7.12 -13.22 -4.67
C ASP A 84 -5.93 -12.32 -4.99
N GLU A 85 -5.31 -12.55 -6.14
CA GLU A 85 -4.24 -11.72 -6.67
C GLU A 85 -4.62 -11.28 -8.08
N TYR A 86 -4.75 -9.96 -8.23
CA TYR A 86 -5.01 -9.31 -9.50
C TYR A 86 -3.71 -8.72 -10.02
N GLU A 87 -3.33 -9.04 -11.25
CA GLU A 87 -2.16 -8.47 -11.91
C GLU A 87 -2.61 -7.50 -13.00
N LEU A 88 -2.23 -6.23 -12.85
CA LEU A 88 -2.43 -5.19 -13.84
C LEU A 88 -1.10 -4.88 -14.52
N GLN A 89 -1.10 -4.96 -15.86
CA GLN A 89 0.04 -4.58 -16.67
C GLN A 89 -0.28 -3.36 -17.54
N VAL A 90 0.49 -2.29 -17.35
CA VAL A 90 0.44 -1.08 -18.16
C VAL A 90 1.55 -1.14 -19.19
N ILE A 91 1.19 -1.37 -20.45
CA ILE A 91 2.15 -1.46 -21.56
C ILE A 91 2.52 -0.06 -22.07
N GLY A 92 3.82 0.16 -22.29
CA GLY A 92 4.34 1.34 -23.00
C GLY A 92 5.53 1.99 -22.30
N ALA A 93 5.70 3.30 -22.55
CA ALA A 93 6.80 4.08 -22.03
C ALA A 93 6.69 4.62 -20.56
N PRO A 94 5.67 4.33 -19.71
CA PRO A 94 5.67 4.90 -18.38
C PRO A 94 6.79 4.35 -17.48
N ALA A 95 7.29 3.13 -17.72
CA ALA A 95 8.35 2.54 -16.90
C ALA A 95 9.68 3.31 -16.96
N GLU A 96 10.19 3.60 -18.17
CA GLU A 96 11.43 4.37 -18.33
C GLU A 96 11.29 5.79 -17.78
N ARG A 97 10.16 6.45 -18.05
CA ARG A 97 9.90 7.80 -17.54
C ARG A 97 9.76 7.81 -16.02
N ALA A 98 9.14 6.80 -15.42
CA ALA A 98 9.01 6.67 -13.98
C ALA A 98 10.35 6.34 -13.30
N SER A 99 11.18 5.48 -13.92
CA SER A 99 12.54 5.26 -13.44
C SER A 99 13.36 6.56 -13.49
N ALA A 100 13.25 7.34 -14.57
CA ALA A 100 13.92 8.62 -14.72
C ALA A 100 13.38 9.73 -13.79
N ALA A 101 12.08 9.78 -13.52
CA ALA A 101 11.47 10.82 -12.68
C ALA A 101 11.53 10.44 -11.19
N LEU A 102 11.00 9.27 -10.85
CA LEU A 102 10.78 8.79 -9.48
C LEU A 102 11.92 7.88 -8.98
N GLY A 103 12.89 7.54 -9.81
CA GLY A 103 14.00 6.68 -9.39
C GLY A 103 13.55 5.24 -9.09
N LEU A 104 12.47 4.78 -9.72
CA LEU A 104 12.02 3.40 -9.53
C LEU A 104 13.01 2.41 -10.16
N PRO A 105 13.21 1.24 -9.53
CA PRO A 105 13.99 0.15 -10.09
C PRO A 105 13.37 -0.30 -11.42
N ILE A 106 14.20 -0.61 -12.42
CA ILE A 106 13.77 -1.13 -13.72
C ILE A 106 14.69 -2.27 -14.13
N ASP A 107 14.14 -3.37 -14.66
CA ASP A 107 14.90 -4.57 -15.03
C ASP A 107 15.86 -5.04 -13.91
N GLY A 108 15.39 -5.03 -12.66
CA GLY A 108 16.14 -5.44 -11.47
C GLY A 108 17.29 -4.51 -11.05
N GLN A 109 17.44 -3.33 -11.66
CA GLN A 109 18.41 -2.33 -11.22
C GLN A 109 17.99 -1.69 -9.89
N ALA A 110 18.95 -1.23 -9.10
CA ALA A 110 18.66 -0.59 -7.82
C ALA A 110 17.85 0.70 -7.97
N GLY A 111 16.84 0.87 -7.10
CA GLY A 111 16.04 2.08 -7.01
C GLY A 111 16.72 3.21 -6.22
N GLY A 112 16.29 4.44 -6.50
CA GLY A 112 16.60 5.65 -5.74
C GLY A 112 15.38 6.34 -5.13
N TYR A 113 14.15 5.91 -5.47
CA TYR A 113 12.88 6.28 -4.82
C TYR A 113 12.72 7.77 -4.46
N ARG A 114 12.73 8.64 -5.48
CA ARG A 114 12.53 10.10 -5.38
C ARG A 114 11.06 10.45 -5.16
N PHE A 115 10.49 10.02 -4.04
CA PHE A 115 9.09 10.23 -3.71
C PHE A 115 8.74 11.61 -3.13
N ASP A 116 9.72 12.49 -2.97
CA ASP A 116 9.47 13.90 -2.63
C ASP A 116 8.58 14.60 -3.66
N ALA A 117 8.52 14.09 -4.90
CA ALA A 117 7.57 14.53 -5.91
C ALA A 117 6.09 14.41 -5.47
N PHE A 118 5.80 13.58 -4.46
CA PHE A 118 4.48 13.38 -3.89
C PHE A 118 4.36 13.90 -2.45
N ALA A 119 5.20 14.85 -2.01
CA ALA A 119 5.17 15.38 -0.65
C ALA A 119 3.78 15.90 -0.24
N ASP A 120 3.06 16.57 -1.15
CA ASP A 120 1.69 17.06 -0.93
C ASP A 120 0.62 15.95 -0.97
N HIS A 121 1.00 14.74 -1.36
CA HIS A 121 0.14 13.56 -1.50
C HIS A 121 0.71 12.35 -0.75
N ARG A 122 1.39 12.64 0.37
CA ARG A 122 2.08 11.64 1.18
C ARG A 122 1.15 10.55 1.72
N ALA A 123 -0.03 10.91 2.23
CA ALA A 123 -0.98 9.91 2.75
C ALA A 123 -1.41 8.88 1.68
N PRO A 124 -1.85 9.29 0.46
CA PRO A 124 -2.09 8.36 -0.64
C PRO A 124 -0.87 7.50 -1.02
N LEU A 125 0.34 8.08 -1.06
CA LEU A 125 1.56 7.33 -1.35
C LEU A 125 1.83 6.25 -0.29
N VAL A 126 1.82 6.65 0.99
CA VAL A 126 2.05 5.75 2.12
C VAL A 126 0.96 4.69 2.20
N ARG A 127 -0.28 5.01 1.84
CA ARG A 127 -1.36 4.02 1.71
C ARG A 127 -1.03 2.97 0.66
N GLY A 128 -0.59 3.38 -0.53
CA GLY A 128 -0.16 2.44 -1.58
C GLY A 128 0.94 1.50 -1.09
N LEU A 129 1.98 2.06 -0.43
CA LEU A 129 3.09 1.29 0.15
C LEU A 129 2.61 0.33 1.26
N LEU A 130 1.79 0.83 2.19
CA LEU A 130 1.23 0.05 3.30
C LEU A 130 0.42 -1.12 2.77
N GLU A 131 -0.39 -0.90 1.74
CA GLU A 131 -1.20 -1.97 1.17
C GLU A 131 -0.34 -2.99 0.41
N ALA A 132 0.83 -2.59 -0.09
CA ALA A 132 1.65 -3.41 -1.00
C ALA A 132 2.64 -4.27 -0.21
N CYS A 133 3.46 -3.64 0.63
CA CYS A 133 4.51 -4.29 1.39
C CYS A 133 4.34 -4.14 2.91
N GLY A 134 3.24 -3.55 3.36
CA GLY A 134 2.92 -3.47 4.79
C GLY A 134 2.40 -4.78 5.36
N THR A 135 2.38 -4.89 6.68
CA THR A 135 1.71 -5.94 7.44
C THR A 135 1.01 -5.33 8.64
N VAL A 136 -0.22 -5.79 8.89
CA VAL A 136 -0.97 -5.47 10.11
C VAL A 136 -1.16 -6.75 10.91
N CYS A 137 -0.71 -6.76 12.16
CA CYS A 137 -0.89 -7.88 13.08
C CYS A 137 -1.50 -7.37 14.39
N PHE A 138 -2.35 -8.19 15.01
CA PHE A 138 -2.84 -7.93 16.36
C PHE A 138 -2.07 -8.82 17.32
N ARG A 139 -1.38 -8.21 18.28
CA ARG A 139 -0.61 -8.92 19.30
C ARG A 139 -1.49 -9.16 20.51
N GLU A 140 -2.14 -10.33 20.56
CA GLU A 140 -3.06 -10.75 21.62
C GLU A 140 -2.48 -10.53 23.03
N SER A 141 -1.22 -10.91 23.24
CA SER A 141 -0.56 -10.81 24.55
C SER A 141 -0.33 -9.39 25.05
N ALA A 142 -0.36 -8.40 24.15
CA ALA A 142 -0.16 -7.00 24.48
C ALA A 142 -1.45 -6.17 24.31
N GLY A 143 -2.50 -6.72 23.69
CA GLY A 143 -3.71 -5.99 23.32
C GLY A 143 -3.44 -4.84 22.34
N ARG A 144 -2.42 -4.96 21.47
CA ARG A 144 -1.97 -3.88 20.58
C ARG A 144 -1.92 -4.31 19.12
N VAL A 145 -2.05 -3.35 18.22
CA VAL A 145 -1.81 -3.52 16.79
C VAL A 145 -0.35 -3.22 16.50
N GLY A 146 0.32 -4.13 15.77
CA GLY A 146 1.59 -3.86 15.11
C GLY A 146 1.36 -3.56 13.63
N ILE A 147 2.03 -2.52 13.14
CA ILE A 147 2.14 -2.22 11.71
C ILE A 147 3.62 -2.27 11.35
N SER A 148 3.95 -3.01 10.30
CA SER A 148 5.31 -3.12 9.80
C SER A 148 5.35 -3.07 8.28
N PHE A 149 6.54 -2.81 7.73
CA PHE A 149 6.82 -2.89 6.30
C PHE A 149 7.94 -3.90 6.08
N VAL A 150 7.81 -4.73 5.05
CA VAL A 150 8.78 -5.79 4.72
C VAL A 150 9.07 -5.74 3.23
N HIS A 151 10.33 -5.67 2.84
CA HIS A 151 10.72 -5.64 1.43
C HIS A 151 12.18 -6.10 1.25
N ASP A 152 12.51 -6.63 0.07
CA ASP A 152 13.86 -7.08 -0.24
C ASP A 152 14.84 -5.93 -0.48
N ASP A 153 14.33 -4.79 -0.96
CA ASP A 153 15.10 -3.56 -1.16
C ASP A 153 15.13 -2.70 0.11
N GLU A 154 16.29 -2.67 0.77
CA GLU A 154 16.62 -1.82 1.93
C GLU A 154 16.32 -0.34 1.67
N ARG A 155 16.65 0.18 0.49
CA ARG A 155 16.49 1.61 0.16
C ARG A 155 15.03 2.01 0.08
N LEU A 156 14.16 1.11 -0.36
CA LEU A 156 12.73 1.38 -0.34
C LEU A 156 12.28 1.60 1.10
N LEU A 157 12.66 0.72 2.02
CA LEU A 157 12.24 0.81 3.42
C LEU A 157 12.83 2.04 4.13
N GLU A 158 14.08 2.41 3.86
CA GLU A 158 14.65 3.69 4.33
C GLU A 158 13.85 4.89 3.80
N THR A 159 13.40 4.82 2.54
CA THR A 159 12.54 5.86 1.94
C THR A 159 11.18 5.91 2.64
N VAL A 160 10.55 4.76 2.92
CA VAL A 160 9.28 4.72 3.66
C VAL A 160 9.44 5.30 5.07
N ARG A 161 10.51 4.97 5.80
CA ARG A 161 10.81 5.58 7.10
C ARG A 161 10.93 7.10 7.00
N SER A 162 11.64 7.60 5.99
CA SER A 162 11.78 9.05 5.76
C SER A 162 10.45 9.73 5.43
N LEU A 163 9.56 9.06 4.68
CA LEU A 163 8.21 9.55 4.41
C LEU A 163 7.38 9.63 5.70
N LEU A 164 7.45 8.61 6.56
CA LEU A 164 6.71 8.56 7.83
C LEU A 164 7.23 9.58 8.86
N ASP A 165 8.55 9.80 8.92
CA ASP A 165 9.17 10.82 9.77
C ASP A 165 8.70 12.24 9.39
N ALA A 166 8.59 12.50 8.08
CA ALA A 166 8.11 13.78 7.54
C ALA A 166 6.58 13.91 7.50
N ALA A 167 5.82 12.92 7.97
CA ALA A 167 4.36 12.96 7.98
C ALA A 167 3.81 13.89 9.08
N ASP A 168 2.62 14.42 8.84
CA ASP A 168 1.80 15.10 9.86
C ASP A 168 0.43 14.41 9.86
N PRO A 169 0.09 13.61 10.90
CA PRO A 169 0.79 13.48 12.18
C PRO A 169 2.15 12.77 12.06
N HIS A 170 3.06 13.07 12.99
CA HIS A 170 4.35 12.39 13.09
C HIS A 170 4.14 10.90 13.41
N VAL A 171 4.81 10.01 12.66
CA VAL A 171 4.66 8.56 12.79
C VAL A 171 6.03 7.93 13.10
N PRO A 172 6.40 7.77 14.38
CA PRO A 172 7.70 7.23 14.74
C PRO A 172 7.82 5.75 14.30
N THR A 173 9.01 5.37 13.86
CA THR A 173 9.34 4.01 13.40
C THR A 173 10.52 3.45 14.16
N ASP A 174 10.53 2.14 14.36
CA ASP A 174 11.71 1.43 14.81
C ASP A 174 12.85 1.49 13.78
N ASP A 175 14.03 1.03 14.20
CA ASP A 175 15.16 0.85 13.29
C ASP A 175 14.94 -0.27 12.27
N LEU A 176 15.57 -0.09 11.11
CA LEU A 176 15.56 -1.09 10.06
C LEU A 176 16.31 -2.35 10.52
N ALA A 177 15.69 -3.50 10.35
CA ALA A 177 16.24 -4.80 10.69
C ALA A 177 16.21 -5.74 9.49
N LYS A 178 17.08 -6.75 9.50
CA LYS A 178 17.03 -7.84 8.52
C LYS A 178 15.92 -8.83 8.90
N SER A 179 15.18 -9.29 7.91
CA SER A 179 14.18 -10.35 8.11
C SER A 179 14.88 -11.72 8.14
N SER A 180 14.32 -12.66 8.92
CA SER A 180 14.80 -14.04 9.00
C SER A 180 14.63 -14.82 7.69
N SER A 181 13.74 -14.39 6.81
CA SER A 181 13.47 -15.02 5.50
C SER A 181 14.27 -14.40 4.35
N GLY A 182 15.18 -13.45 4.64
CA GLY A 182 15.78 -12.58 3.62
C GLY A 182 15.02 -11.25 3.51
N GLY A 183 15.71 -10.24 2.98
CA GLY A 183 15.19 -8.87 2.92
C GLY A 183 15.26 -8.12 4.25
N TYR A 184 14.46 -7.08 4.34
CA TYR A 184 14.49 -6.07 5.40
C TYR A 184 13.08 -5.78 5.92
N TRP A 185 12.99 -5.26 7.14
CA TRP A 185 11.73 -4.81 7.70
C TRP A 185 11.94 -3.73 8.77
N PHE A 186 10.89 -2.96 9.02
CA PHE A 186 10.78 -2.10 10.22
C PHE A 186 9.32 -2.04 10.68
N GLY A 187 9.10 -1.71 11.95
CA GLY A 187 7.79 -1.47 12.54
C GLY A 187 7.53 0.02 12.78
N LEU A 188 6.26 0.38 12.95
CA LEU A 188 5.95 1.59 13.72
C LEU A 188 6.41 1.37 15.16
N ALA A 189 6.95 2.42 15.77
CA ALA A 189 7.48 2.35 17.14
C ALA A 189 6.38 1.99 18.15
N ASP A 190 6.77 1.40 19.28
CA ASP A 190 5.85 0.95 20.33
C ASP A 190 4.98 2.08 20.93
N ASP A 191 5.43 3.34 20.83
CA ASP A 191 4.75 4.55 21.28
C ASP A 191 4.05 5.35 20.16
N ALA A 192 4.08 4.85 18.92
CA ALA A 192 3.37 5.46 17.81
C ALA A 192 1.84 5.46 18.03
N ASP A 193 1.17 6.56 17.66
CA ASP A 193 -0.29 6.60 17.62
C ASP A 193 -0.81 5.84 16.39
N VAL A 194 -1.01 4.53 16.56
CA VAL A 194 -1.48 3.65 15.49
C VAL A 194 -2.91 4.00 15.04
N ALA A 195 -3.75 4.53 15.93
CA ALA A 195 -5.11 4.94 15.56
C ALA A 195 -5.08 6.21 14.70
N GLY A 196 -4.31 7.22 15.13
CA GLY A 196 -4.07 8.43 14.35
C GLY A 196 -3.43 8.13 13.00
N PHE A 197 -2.44 7.23 12.94
CA PHE A 197 -1.87 6.75 11.69
C PHE A 197 -2.92 6.11 10.77
N ALA A 198 -3.76 5.21 11.31
CA ALA A 198 -4.79 4.53 10.52
C ALA A 198 -5.81 5.51 9.93
N GLN A 199 -6.22 6.51 10.72
CA GLN A 199 -7.11 7.57 10.25
C GLN A 199 -6.44 8.42 9.16
N TRP A 200 -5.21 8.88 9.41
CA TRP A 200 -4.48 9.71 8.45
C TRP A 200 -4.22 9.00 7.13
N VAL A 201 -3.72 7.77 7.18
CA VAL A 201 -3.30 7.06 5.96
C VAL A 201 -4.51 6.74 5.07
N TYR A 202 -5.69 6.49 5.64
CA TYR A 202 -6.94 6.23 4.91
C TYR A 202 -7.85 7.45 4.72
N ALA A 203 -7.46 8.64 5.19
CA ALA A 203 -8.26 9.85 5.03
C ALA A 203 -8.63 10.09 3.55
N GLY A 204 -9.91 10.37 3.30
CA GLY A 204 -10.45 10.63 1.96
C GLY A 204 -10.50 9.43 1.01
N SER A 205 -10.15 8.21 1.48
CA SER A 205 -10.15 6.99 0.65
C SER A 205 -11.54 6.63 0.12
N ASP A 206 -12.60 6.84 0.89
CA ASP A 206 -13.99 6.59 0.45
C ASP A 206 -14.37 7.42 -0.77
N VAL A 207 -14.06 8.72 -0.71
CA VAL A 207 -14.40 9.68 -1.77
C VAL A 207 -13.55 9.42 -3.01
N SER A 208 -12.29 9.06 -2.84
CA SER A 208 -11.36 8.90 -3.96
C SER A 208 -11.37 7.51 -4.59
N GLY A 209 -11.85 6.48 -3.87
CA GLY A 209 -11.74 5.08 -4.28
C GLY A 209 -10.32 4.52 -4.27
N LEU A 210 -9.36 5.22 -3.67
CA LEU A 210 -7.94 4.85 -3.74
C LEU A 210 -7.58 4.05 -2.50
N TYR A 211 -8.00 2.79 -2.46
CA TYR A 211 -7.69 1.88 -1.35
C TYR A 211 -7.96 0.41 -1.72
N SER A 212 -7.36 -0.49 -0.94
CA SER A 212 -7.74 -1.90 -0.84
C SER A 212 -8.76 -2.08 0.28
N GLU A 213 -9.94 -2.60 -0.07
CA GLU A 213 -11.01 -2.85 0.89
C GLU A 213 -10.57 -3.87 1.97
N ASN A 214 -9.88 -4.94 1.57
CA ASN A 214 -9.41 -5.96 2.51
C ASN A 214 -8.38 -5.38 3.49
N ARG A 215 -7.42 -4.60 2.98
CA ARG A 215 -6.35 -4.02 3.79
C ARG A 215 -6.88 -2.97 4.76
N ARG A 216 -7.76 -2.09 4.28
CA ARG A 216 -8.43 -1.08 5.09
C ARG A 216 -9.26 -1.69 6.20
N ARG A 217 -10.11 -2.68 5.86
CA ARG A 217 -10.96 -3.38 6.81
C ARG A 217 -10.15 -4.11 7.88
N LYS A 218 -9.05 -4.77 7.49
CA LYS A 218 -8.15 -5.44 8.43
C LYS A 218 -7.50 -4.46 9.41
N LEU A 219 -6.99 -3.33 8.90
CA LEU A 219 -6.40 -2.30 9.76
C LEU A 219 -7.43 -1.75 10.74
N ARG A 220 -8.59 -1.33 10.22
CA ARG A 220 -9.68 -0.78 11.02
C ARG A 220 -10.09 -1.73 12.15
N ARG A 221 -10.42 -2.99 11.83
CA ARG A 221 -10.81 -3.98 12.85
C ARG A 221 -9.72 -4.23 13.89
N SER A 222 -8.46 -4.19 13.48
CA SER A 222 -7.35 -4.38 14.42
C SER A 222 -7.24 -3.20 15.38
N VAL A 223 -7.39 -1.97 14.88
CA VAL A 223 -7.35 -0.74 15.68
C VAL A 223 -8.54 -0.66 16.63
N GLU A 224 -9.77 -0.83 16.12
CA GLU A 224 -11.00 -0.86 16.95
C GLU A 224 -10.87 -1.87 18.10
N ARG A 225 -10.34 -3.06 17.80
CA ARG A 225 -10.08 -4.09 18.81
C ARG A 225 -9.05 -3.67 19.86
N ALA A 226 -8.00 -2.95 19.49
CA ALA A 226 -6.96 -2.51 20.41
C ALA A 226 -7.39 -1.31 21.28
N THR A 227 -8.22 -0.42 20.73
CA THR A 227 -8.68 0.79 21.43
C THR A 227 -9.98 0.56 22.21
N GLY A 228 -10.67 -0.57 21.98
CA GLY A 228 -11.99 -0.84 22.55
C GLY A 228 -13.10 0.01 21.91
N GLY A 229 -12.86 0.56 20.71
CA GLY A 229 -13.85 1.29 19.94
C GLY A 229 -14.90 0.35 19.31
N ASP A 230 -16.10 0.88 19.08
CA ASP A 230 -17.16 0.12 18.43
C ASP A 230 -16.82 -0.13 16.95
N VAL A 231 -17.25 -1.28 16.42
CA VAL A 231 -17.02 -1.63 15.02
C VAL A 231 -17.73 -0.62 14.11
N GLY A 232 -16.97 0.25 13.43
CA GLY A 232 -17.52 1.31 12.55
C GLY A 232 -17.17 2.74 12.93
N GLU A 233 -16.50 3.01 14.05
CA GLU A 233 -16.21 4.39 14.48
C GLU A 233 -15.19 5.12 13.59
N LEU A 234 -14.37 4.38 12.84
CA LEU A 234 -13.36 4.94 11.92
C LEU A 234 -13.90 5.19 10.49
N SER A 235 -15.22 5.23 10.31
CA SER A 235 -15.89 5.44 9.01
C SER A 235 -15.99 6.89 8.54
N GLY A 236 -15.19 7.81 9.10
CA GLY A 236 -15.20 9.25 8.78
C GLY A 236 -14.17 9.66 7.74
#